data_AF-A0A2G9M0S8-F1
#
_entry.id   AF-A0A2G9M0S8-F1
#
_cell.length_a   1.000
_cell.length_b   1.000
_cell.length_c   1.000
_cell.angle_alpha   90.00
_cell.angle_beta   90.00
_cell.angle_gamma   90.00
#
_symmetry.space_group_name_H-M   'P 1'
#
loop_
_entity.id
_entity.type
_entity.pdbx_description
1 polymer ?
#
loop_
_entity_poly.entity_id
_entity_poly.type
_entity_poly.pdbx_seq_one_letter_code
_entity_poly.pdbx_strand_id
1 'polypeptide(L)'
;MVSAYQHIIIIRTRRDDAQGINDDLKWFCNSLGMFNQRDKDNSCYRIFVELLKSTRSKRLMSSDGLAYRLGLSRGTVVHHLNKLIESGFVV
;
A
#
# COMPACT_ATOMS: atom_id res chain seq x y z
N MET A 1 35.14 -2.99 12.77
CA MET A 1 33.75 -3.44 12.64
C MET A 1 32.88 -2.28 13.13
N VAL A 2 32.36 -1.46 12.21
CA VAL A 2 31.57 -0.28 12.59
C VAL A 2 30.17 -0.76 12.94
N SER A 3 29.79 -0.67 14.21
CA SER A 3 28.41 -0.90 14.64
C SER A 3 27.56 0.20 14.03
N ALA A 4 26.75 -0.11 13.02
CA ALA A 4 25.78 0.83 12.50
C ALA A 4 24.76 1.12 13.62
N TYR A 5 24.71 2.37 14.08
CA TYR A 5 23.69 2.79 15.04
C TYR A 5 22.33 2.72 14.37
N GLN A 6 21.46 1.82 14.84
CA GLN A 6 20.11 1.68 14.33
C GLN A 6 19.21 2.70 15.01
N HIS A 7 18.77 3.71 14.27
CA HIS A 7 17.81 4.69 14.77
C HIS A 7 16.40 4.10 14.72
N ILE A 8 15.80 3.90 15.89
CA ILE A 8 14.43 3.40 16.02
C ILE A 8 13.55 4.54 16.50
N ILE A 9 12.50 4.85 15.74
CA ILE A 9 11.50 5.85 16.11
C ILE A 9 10.22 5.11 16.54
N ILE A 10 9.75 5.38 17.75
CA ILE A 10 8.46 4.88 18.23
C ILE A 10 7.43 6.01 18.06
N ILE A 11 6.44 5.78 17.20
CA ILE A 11 5.38 6.74 16.92
C ILE A 11 4.08 6.23 17.54
N ARG A 12 3.44 7.06 18.37
CA ARG A 12 2.09 6.78 18.87
C ARG A 12 1.07 7.36 17.90
N THR A 13 0.47 6.51 17.07
CA THR A 13 -0.64 6.89 16.18
C THR A 13 -1.97 6.76 16.92
N ARG A 14 -2.76 7.83 16.92
CA ARG A 14 -4.16 7.76 17.36
C ARG A 14 -4.98 7.12 16.23
N ARG A 15 -5.86 6.19 16.59
CA ARG A 15 -6.94 5.75 15.69
C ARG A 15 -8.13 6.67 15.94
N ASP A 16 -8.52 7.44 14.93
CA ASP A 16 -9.76 8.19 14.99
C ASP A 16 -10.95 7.22 14.92
N ASP A 17 -12.14 7.67 15.29
CA ASP A 17 -13.38 6.89 15.25
C ASP A 17 -13.73 6.56 13.79
N ALA A 18 -13.05 5.55 13.24
CA ALA A 18 -13.11 5.17 11.85
C ALA A 18 -14.54 4.76 11.47
N GLN A 19 -15.08 5.36 10.42
CA GLN A 19 -16.47 5.18 10.00
C GLN A 19 -16.65 3.96 9.08
N GLY A 20 -15.60 3.17 8.85
CA GLY A 20 -15.69 1.91 8.10
C GLY A 20 -14.34 1.31 7.70
N ILE A 21 -14.41 0.16 7.03
CA ILE A 21 -13.24 -0.67 6.66
C ILE A 21 -12.22 0.06 5.80
N ASN A 22 -12.64 0.99 4.94
CA ASN A 22 -11.73 1.75 4.10
C ASN A 22 -10.89 2.74 4.92
N ASP A 23 -11.47 3.34 5.94
CA ASP A 23 -10.76 4.27 6.83
C ASP A 23 -9.81 3.49 7.74
N ASP A 24 -10.22 2.31 8.18
CA ASP A 24 -9.36 1.38 8.92
C ASP A 24 -8.14 0.94 8.12
N LEU A 25 -8.35 0.54 6.85
CA LEU A 25 -7.25 0.16 5.96
C LEU A 25 -6.31 1.34 5.70
N LYS A 26 -6.84 2.53 5.46
CA LYS A 26 -6.02 3.74 5.30
C LYS A 26 -5.21 4.03 6.57
N TRP A 27 -5.84 3.98 7.75
CA TRP A 27 -5.16 4.22 9.03
C TRP A 27 -4.04 3.20 9.28
N PHE A 28 -4.31 1.92 9.04
CA PHE A 28 -3.31 0.85 9.20
C PHE A 28 -2.10 1.09 8.30
N CYS A 29 -2.33 1.31 7.01
CA CYS A 29 -1.26 1.55 6.05
C CYS A 29 -0.47 2.84 6.35
N ASN A 30 -1.15 3.93 6.76
CA ASN A 30 -0.48 5.16 7.16
C ASN A 30 0.37 4.98 8.41
N SER A 31 -0.09 4.19 9.37
CA SER A 31 0.65 3.88 10.60
C SER A 31 1.95 3.13 10.34
N LEU A 32 2.04 2.43 9.20
CA LEU A 32 3.25 1.71 8.75
C LEU A 32 4.11 2.53 7.78
N GLY A 33 3.76 3.80 7.51
CA GLY A 33 4.50 4.66 6.59
C GLY A 33 4.37 4.28 5.10
N MET A 34 3.33 3.52 4.75
CA MET A 34 3.14 2.98 3.40
C MET A 34 2.80 4.07 2.37
N PHE A 35 2.03 5.07 2.79
CA PHE A 35 1.59 6.18 1.95
C PHE A 35 2.18 7.50 2.46
N ASN A 36 2.84 8.23 1.56
CA ASN A 36 3.20 9.62 1.81
C ASN A 36 2.03 10.48 1.35
N GLN A 37 1.76 11.59 2.05
CA GLN A 37 0.75 12.62 1.69
C GLN A 37 0.91 13.20 0.25
N ARG A 38 1.95 12.78 -0.49
CA ARG A 38 2.24 13.18 -1.87
C ARG A 38 1.63 12.28 -2.95
N ASP A 39 1.01 11.15 -2.60
CA ASP A 39 0.28 10.32 -3.58
C ASP A 39 -1.08 10.99 -3.89
N LYS A 40 -1.04 11.99 -4.77
CA LYS A 40 -2.18 12.86 -5.09
C LYS A 40 -3.41 12.09 -5.59
N ASP A 41 -3.20 10.93 -6.21
CA ASP A 41 -4.25 10.06 -6.76
C ASP A 41 -4.51 8.80 -5.93
N ASN A 42 -3.81 8.63 -4.81
CA ASN A 42 -3.85 7.43 -3.96
C ASN A 42 -3.66 6.14 -4.77
N SER A 43 -2.86 6.17 -5.84
CA SER A 43 -2.76 5.05 -6.78
C SER A 43 -2.12 3.82 -6.14
N CYS A 44 -1.17 4.01 -5.21
CA CYS A 44 -0.60 2.91 -4.44
C CYS A 44 -1.66 2.22 -3.54
N TYR A 45 -2.45 3.03 -2.83
CA TYR A 45 -3.54 2.52 -1.99
C TYR A 45 -4.61 1.79 -2.81
N ARG A 46 -4.99 2.34 -3.96
CA ARG A 46 -5.98 1.71 -4.86
C ARG A 46 -5.50 0.36 -5.37
N ILE A 47 -4.22 0.23 -5.73
CA ILE A 47 -3.60 -1.06 -6.11
C ILE A 47 -3.66 -2.03 -4.94
N PHE A 48 -3.26 -1.61 -3.74
CA PHE A 48 -3.30 -2.45 -2.55
C PHE A 48 -4.71 -2.98 -2.24
N VAL A 49 -5.73 -2.12 -2.27
CA VAL A 49 -7.13 -2.52 -2.05
C VAL A 49 -7.61 -3.51 -3.11
N GLU A 50 -7.23 -3.32 -4.38
CA GLU A 50 -7.63 -4.21 -5.47
C GLU A 50 -6.99 -5.60 -5.33
N LEU A 51 -5.71 -5.66 -4.93
CA LEU A 51 -5.04 -6.91 -4.57
C LEU A 51 -5.72 -7.62 -3.39
N LEU A 52 -6.12 -6.87 -2.36
CA LEU A 52 -6.84 -7.44 -1.21
C LEU A 52 -8.22 -8.00 -1.59
N LYS A 53 -8.90 -7.40 -2.58
CA LYS A 53 -10.14 -7.95 -3.12
C LYS A 53 -9.89 -9.19 -3.98
N SER A 54 -8.80 -9.23 -4.72
CA SER A 54 -8.46 -10.37 -5.57
C SER A 54 -8.08 -11.61 -4.76
N THR A 55 -7.45 -11.43 -3.59
CA THR A 55 -7.16 -12.54 -2.66
C THR A 55 -8.45 -13.17 -2.12
N ARG A 56 -9.45 -12.36 -1.72
CA ARG A 56 -10.77 -12.86 -1.28
C ARG A 56 -11.47 -13.69 -2.36
N SER A 57 -11.33 -13.30 -3.62
CA SER A 57 -11.94 -14.00 -4.76
C SER A 57 -11.08 -15.12 -5.35
N LYS A 58 -9.89 -15.40 -4.76
CA LYS A 58 -8.88 -16.35 -5.27
C LYS A 58 -8.55 -16.14 -6.76
N ARG A 59 -8.63 -14.89 -7.22
CA ARG A 59 -8.37 -14.53 -8.61
C ARG A 59 -6.97 -13.99 -8.74
N LEU A 60 -6.19 -14.58 -9.63
CA LEU A 60 -4.89 -14.04 -10.01
C LEU A 60 -5.09 -12.67 -10.70
N MET A 61 -4.24 -11.71 -10.35
CA MET A 61 -4.23 -10.39 -10.96
C MET A 61 -2.88 -10.10 -11.61
N SER A 62 -2.90 -9.83 -12.92
CA SER A 62 -1.73 -9.35 -13.66
C SER A 62 -1.59 -7.83 -13.53
N SER A 63 -0.37 -7.33 -13.78
CA SER A 63 -0.08 -5.90 -13.90
C SER A 63 -1.00 -5.20 -14.91
N ASP A 64 -1.28 -5.87 -16.03
CA ASP A 64 -2.13 -5.35 -17.10
C ASP A 64 -3.60 -5.31 -16.68
N GLY A 65 -4.06 -6.33 -15.94
CA GLY A 65 -5.40 -6.35 -15.38
C GLY A 65 -5.62 -5.26 -14.32
N LEU A 66 -4.63 -5.01 -13.47
CA LEU A 66 -4.66 -3.91 -12.51
C LEU A 66 -4.66 -2.54 -13.21
N ALA A 67 -3.82 -2.37 -14.24
CA ALA A 67 -3.74 -1.15 -15.03
C ALA A 67 -5.10 -0.82 -15.67
N TYR A 68 -5.73 -1.82 -16.29
CA TYR A 68 -7.06 -1.70 -16.88
C TYR A 68 -8.13 -1.32 -15.85
N ARG A 69 -8.21 -2.05 -14.71
CA ARG A 69 -9.24 -1.79 -13.68
C ARG A 69 -9.09 -0.42 -13.02
N LEU A 70 -7.86 0.03 -12.82
CA LEU A 70 -7.58 1.25 -12.07
C LEU A 70 -7.40 2.48 -12.96
N GLY A 71 -7.41 2.32 -14.28
CA GLY A 71 -7.17 3.41 -15.23
C GLY A 71 -5.76 3.98 -15.10
N LEU A 72 -4.79 3.13 -14.77
CA LEU A 72 -3.39 3.49 -14.58
C LEU A 72 -2.55 2.97 -15.76
N SER A 73 -1.42 3.61 -16.02
CA SER A 73 -0.43 3.02 -16.93
C SER A 73 0.15 1.74 -16.30
N ARG A 74 0.49 0.74 -17.14
CA ARG A 74 1.19 -0.47 -16.68
C ARG A 74 2.48 -0.12 -15.93
N GLY A 75 3.23 0.88 -16.40
CA GLY A 75 4.44 1.36 -15.74
C GLY A 75 4.18 1.89 -14.32
N THR A 76 3.11 2.67 -14.14
CA THR A 76 2.66 3.15 -12.81
C THR A 76 2.30 1.99 -11.89
N VAL A 77 1.59 0.98 -12.41
CA VAL A 77 1.24 -0.21 -11.62
C VAL A 77 2.49 -0.97 -11.18
N VAL A 78 3.42 -1.25 -12.10
CA VAL A 78 4.66 -1.96 -11.79
C VAL A 78 5.50 -1.19 -10.76
N HIS A 79 5.60 0.14 -10.92
CA HIS A 79 6.30 0.99 -9.95
C HIS A 79 5.71 0.86 -8.54
N HIS A 80 4.39 0.91 -8.40
CA HIS A 80 3.74 0.75 -7.10
C HIS A 80 3.85 -0.68 -6.56
N LEU A 81 3.72 -1.71 -7.41
CA LEU A 81 3.90 -3.09 -6.99
C LEU A 81 5.30 -3.32 -6.41
N ASN A 82 6.35 -2.82 -7.06
CA ASN A 82 7.71 -2.91 -6.54
C ASN A 82 7.83 -2.25 -5.17
N LYS A 83 7.25 -1.04 -4.99
CA LYS A 83 7.23 -0.38 -3.68
C LYS A 83 6.48 -1.19 -2.61
N LEU A 84 5.40 -1.87 -2.97
CA LEU A 84 4.63 -2.73 -2.08
C LEU A 84 5.41 -4.00 -1.68
N ILE A 85 6.17 -4.56 -2.62
CA ILE A 85 7.06 -5.71 -2.39
C ILE A 85 8.24 -5.32 -1.51
N GLU A 86 8.92 -4.21 -1.82
CA GLU A 86 10.04 -3.67 -1.03
C GLU A 86 9.64 -3.35 0.41
N SER A 87 8.39 -2.95 0.64
CA SER A 87 7.84 -2.70 1.98
C SER A 87 7.26 -3.94 2.66
N GLY A 88 7.25 -5.09 1.99
CA GLY A 88 6.82 -6.39 2.55
C GLY A 88 5.30 -6.59 2.62
N PHE A 89 4.51 -5.75 1.94
CA PHE A 89 3.04 -5.87 1.92
C PHE A 89 2.53 -6.83 0.85
N VAL A 90 3.31 -7.08 -0.20
CA VAL A 90 2.98 -7.96 -1.33
C VAL A 90 4.16 -8.90 -1.59
N VAL A 91 3.86 -10.13 -2.00
CA VAL A 91 4.84 -11.19 -2.31
C VAL A 91 4.48 -11.82 -3.65
#